data_AF-A0A7X2MFX7-F1
#
_entry.id   AF-A0A7X2MFX7-F1
#
_cell.length_a   1.000
_cell.length_b   1.000
_cell.length_c   1.000
_cell.angle_alpha   90.00
_cell.angle_beta   90.00
_cell.angle_gamma   90.00
#
_symmetry.space_group_name_H-M   'P 1'
#
loop_
_entity.id
_entity.type
_entity.pdbx_description
1 polymer ?
#
loop_
_entity_poly.entity_id
_entity_poly.type
_entity_poly.pdbx_seq_one_letter_code
_entity_poly.pdbx_strand_id
1 'polypeptide(L)'
;AASTGEIDIYTHIKSLLWADLPAWFISLIFFTLMGLHPKPASLHAINVMLDQLQNNFWISPWTMLPVILLIILAIFKVPAIPSLGLGALSAVILGWIHNPNISINSITELIMNGFVAHTPNKNINLLLSKGGISSMLTSLALIIFALALGGLLIKFNIIGVIITKIEESVKGIVGLTISAALTCIGVNLLVGEHYLAIILPGESFKEAFDHHNLPRTALTRVLNDAGAAINTVVPWSVSGVFIAGTLRVNPLDFIPFAIFPFLVTVLCILAGFVNVIKKKA
;
A
#
# COMPACT_ATOMS: atom_id res chain seq x y z
N ALA A 1 1.60 4.35 -12.48
CA ALA A 1 0.41 5.00 -13.08
C ALA A 1 0.79 6.25 -13.87
N ALA A 2 1.28 7.32 -13.24
CA ALA A 2 1.68 8.56 -13.95
C ALA A 2 2.64 8.33 -15.13
N SER A 3 3.71 7.55 -14.91
CA SER A 3 4.68 7.19 -15.96
C SER A 3 4.03 6.43 -17.12
N THR A 4 3.23 5.40 -16.82
CA THR A 4 2.50 4.60 -17.83
C THR A 4 1.53 5.44 -18.66
N GLY A 5 0.86 6.41 -18.03
CA GLY A 5 0.00 7.35 -18.74
C GLY A 5 0.73 8.54 -19.37
N GLU A 6 2.06 8.59 -19.30
CA GLU A 6 2.90 9.68 -19.81
C GLU A 6 2.43 11.08 -19.37
N ILE A 7 2.12 11.23 -18.08
CA ILE A 7 1.75 12.52 -17.50
C ILE A 7 2.68 12.90 -16.35
N ASP A 8 2.79 14.20 -16.11
CA ASP A 8 3.50 14.75 -14.96
C ASP A 8 2.90 14.25 -13.63
N ILE A 9 3.77 13.99 -12.66
CA ILE A 9 3.41 13.43 -11.34
C ILE A 9 2.48 14.38 -10.58
N TYR A 10 2.69 15.69 -10.65
CA TYR A 10 1.81 16.65 -9.95
C TYR A 10 0.43 16.70 -10.60
N THR A 11 0.36 16.60 -11.92
CA THR A 11 -0.91 16.49 -12.65
C THR A 11 -1.67 15.22 -12.27
N HIS A 12 -0.95 14.10 -12.15
CA HIS A 12 -1.51 12.85 -11.66
C HIS A 12 -2.05 12.98 -10.24
N ILE A 13 -1.26 13.49 -9.29
CA ILE A 13 -1.66 13.69 -7.89
C ILE A 13 -2.92 14.55 -7.80
N LYS A 14 -2.99 15.66 -8.53
CA LYS A 14 -4.19 16.51 -8.55
C LYS A 14 -5.43 15.78 -9.06
N SER A 15 -5.27 14.87 -10.01
CA SER A 15 -6.37 14.04 -10.53
C SER A 15 -6.89 13.04 -9.50
N LEU A 16 -5.99 12.45 -8.71
CA LEU A 16 -6.31 11.47 -7.66
C LEU A 16 -7.14 12.07 -6.54
N LEU A 17 -6.86 13.33 -6.14
CA LEU A 17 -7.55 14.02 -5.05
C LEU A 17 -9.09 13.99 -5.17
N TRP A 18 -9.63 13.93 -6.39
CA TRP A 18 -11.07 13.87 -6.60
C TRP A 18 -11.72 12.59 -6.04
N ALA A 19 -11.05 11.43 -6.12
CA ALA A 19 -11.55 10.16 -5.60
C ALA A 19 -10.97 9.86 -4.21
N ASP A 20 -9.68 10.14 -4.01
CA ASP A 20 -8.95 9.84 -2.78
C ASP A 20 -9.48 10.65 -1.60
N LEU A 21 -9.75 11.95 -1.79
CA LEU A 21 -10.15 12.81 -0.68
C LEU A 21 -11.54 12.44 -0.13
N PRO A 22 -12.58 12.21 -0.97
CA PRO A 22 -13.86 11.68 -0.48
C PRO A 22 -13.73 10.29 0.16
N ALA A 23 -12.98 9.36 -0.46
CA ALA A 23 -12.76 8.03 0.11
C ALA A 23 -12.07 8.12 1.48
N TRP A 24 -11.10 9.02 1.63
CA TRP A 24 -10.40 9.29 2.88
C TRP A 24 -11.35 9.81 3.96
N PHE A 25 -12.19 10.81 3.65
CA PHE A 25 -13.17 11.34 4.61
C PHE A 25 -14.19 10.29 5.05
N ILE A 26 -14.71 9.48 4.12
CA ILE A 26 -15.67 8.42 4.45
C ILE A 26 -14.98 7.36 5.32
N SER A 27 -13.75 6.96 4.99
CA SER A 27 -12.97 6.02 5.79
C SER A 27 -12.69 6.56 7.19
N LEU A 28 -12.34 7.85 7.31
CA LEU A 28 -12.14 8.53 8.59
C LEU A 28 -13.42 8.48 9.45
N ILE A 29 -14.58 8.79 8.87
CA ILE A 29 -15.86 8.73 9.57
C ILE A 29 -16.15 7.29 10.01
N PHE A 30 -16.00 6.32 9.11
CA PHE A 30 -16.23 4.91 9.40
C PHE A 30 -15.38 4.42 10.60
N PHE A 31 -14.06 4.66 10.56
CA PHE A 31 -13.16 4.26 11.64
C PHE A 31 -13.42 5.04 12.93
N THR A 32 -13.82 6.31 12.83
CA THR A 32 -14.22 7.12 13.99
C THR A 32 -15.44 6.49 14.66
N LEU A 33 -16.51 6.22 13.91
CA LEU A 33 -17.74 5.61 14.43
C LEU A 33 -17.48 4.23 15.04
N MET A 34 -16.65 3.41 14.40
CA MET A 34 -16.24 2.11 14.93
C MET A 34 -15.46 2.25 16.25
N GLY A 35 -14.67 3.31 16.39
CA GLY A 35 -13.91 3.63 17.60
C GLY A 35 -14.73 4.26 18.74
N LEU A 36 -15.93 4.79 18.47
CA LEU A 36 -16.81 5.42 19.46
C LEU A 36 -17.57 4.42 20.37
N HIS A 37 -17.19 3.14 20.35
CA HIS A 37 -17.68 2.13 21.30
C HIS A 37 -16.65 1.90 22.41
N PRO A 38 -16.58 2.76 23.44
CA PRO A 38 -15.70 2.54 24.58
C PRO A 38 -16.20 1.31 25.35
N LYS A 39 -15.45 0.21 25.26
CA LYS A 39 -15.36 -0.66 26.44
C LYS A 39 -14.79 0.22 27.56
N PRO A 40 -15.28 0.15 28.81
CA PRO A 40 -14.70 0.91 29.91
C PRO A 40 -13.20 0.62 29.98
N ALA A 41 -12.39 1.56 29.52
CA ALA A 41 -10.95 1.41 29.50
C ALA A 41 -10.53 1.48 30.97
N SER A 42 -10.13 0.36 31.55
CA SER A 42 -9.70 0.37 32.95
C SER A 42 -8.45 1.23 33.03
N LEU A 43 -8.50 2.36 33.77
CA LEU A 43 -7.31 3.17 34.06
C LEU A 43 -6.18 2.31 34.63
N HIS A 44 -6.53 1.23 35.35
CA HIS A 44 -5.59 0.23 35.81
C HIS A 44 -4.80 -0.44 34.67
N ALA A 45 -5.46 -0.92 33.62
CA ALA A 45 -4.75 -1.51 32.46
C ALA A 45 -3.85 -0.49 31.74
N ILE A 46 -4.25 0.79 31.68
CA ILE A 46 -3.41 1.85 31.12
C ILE A 46 -2.14 2.03 31.97
N ASN A 47 -2.29 2.12 33.29
CA ASN A 47 -1.16 2.28 34.20
C ASN A 47 -0.23 1.06 34.16
N VAL A 48 -0.78 -0.16 34.11
CA VAL A 48 0.02 -1.39 33.95
C VAL A 48 0.78 -1.39 32.62
N MET A 49 0.14 -0.94 31.54
CA MET A 49 0.81 -0.84 30.23
C MET A 49 1.93 0.22 30.24
N LEU A 50 1.69 1.40 30.83
CA LEU A 50 2.71 2.45 30.94
C LEU A 50 3.90 1.99 31.78
N ASP A 51 3.66 1.36 32.93
CA ASP A 51 4.70 0.83 33.80
C ASP A 51 5.52 -0.27 33.09
N GLN A 52 4.84 -1.18 32.36
CA GLN A 52 5.53 -2.17 31.54
C GLN A 52 6.40 -1.54 30.44
N LEU A 53 5.95 -0.45 29.80
CA LEU A 53 6.75 0.24 28.79
C LEU A 53 7.96 0.96 29.40
N GLN A 54 7.78 1.67 30.51
CA GLN A 54 8.85 2.40 31.18
C GLN A 54 9.93 1.46 31.75
N ASN A 55 9.53 0.29 32.26
CA ASN A 55 10.46 -0.66 32.86
C ASN A 55 11.23 -1.49 31.82
N ASN A 56 10.70 -1.66 30.59
CA ASN A 56 11.31 -2.51 29.57
C ASN A 56 11.94 -1.74 28.39
N PHE A 57 11.64 -0.45 28.23
CA PHE A 57 12.08 0.33 27.08
C PHE A 57 12.72 1.66 27.47
N TRP A 58 13.75 2.03 26.72
CA TRP A 58 14.35 3.36 26.79
C TRP A 58 13.47 4.38 26.06
N ILE A 59 12.61 5.05 26.82
CA ILE A 59 11.75 6.12 26.30
C ILE A 59 12.45 7.45 26.50
N SER A 60 12.91 8.06 25.42
CA SER A 60 13.63 9.33 25.46
C SER A 60 13.36 10.14 24.19
N PRO A 61 13.35 11.49 24.21
CA PRO A 61 13.21 12.29 22.99
C PRO A 61 14.21 11.93 21.88
N TRP A 62 15.41 11.46 22.26
CA TRP A 62 16.43 11.03 21.31
C TRP A 62 16.02 9.83 20.45
N THR A 63 15.10 8.96 20.92
CA THR A 63 14.64 7.80 20.14
C THR A 63 13.77 8.19 18.94
N MET A 64 13.32 9.45 18.87
CA MET A 64 12.61 10.00 17.70
C MET A 64 13.54 10.40 16.55
N LEU A 65 14.86 10.49 16.77
CA LEU A 65 15.81 10.99 15.78
C LEU A 65 15.78 10.21 14.44
N PRO A 66 15.65 8.87 14.38
CA PRO A 66 15.53 8.16 13.11
C PRO A 66 14.27 8.57 12.33
N VAL A 67 13.15 8.78 13.03
CA VAL A 67 11.89 9.22 12.42
C VAL A 67 12.01 10.66 11.91
N ILE A 68 12.60 11.55 12.71
CA ILE A 68 12.85 12.93 12.32
C ILE A 68 13.78 12.99 11.11
N LEU A 69 14.84 12.17 11.09
CA LEU A 69 15.75 12.05 9.95
C LEU A 69 15.00 11.63 8.68
N LEU A 70 14.12 10.63 8.77
CA LEU A 70 13.30 10.20 7.63
C LEU A 70 12.38 11.32 7.12
N ILE A 71 11.76 12.09 8.03
CA ILE A 71 10.92 13.24 7.66
C ILE A 71 11.75 14.31 6.93
N ILE A 72 12.93 14.64 7.46
CA ILE A 72 13.85 15.61 6.84
C ILE A 72 14.24 15.15 5.44
N LEU A 73 14.65 13.88 5.28
CA LEU A 73 15.04 13.32 3.99
C LEU A 73 13.87 13.29 3.00
N ALA A 74 12.65 13.04 3.47
CA ALA A 74 11.44 13.11 2.66
C ALA A 74 11.13 14.54 2.18
N ILE A 75 11.30 15.55 3.03
CA ILE A 75 11.15 16.97 2.66
C ILE A 75 12.17 17.34 1.57
N PHE A 76 13.41 16.87 1.70
CA PHE A 76 14.47 17.07 0.70
C PHE A 76 14.34 16.16 -0.52
N LYS A 77 13.27 15.36 -0.63
CA LYS A 77 12.99 14.46 -1.77
C LYS A 77 14.14 13.48 -2.06
N VAL A 78 14.86 13.06 -1.01
CA VAL A 78 15.92 12.05 -1.15
C VAL A 78 15.27 10.71 -1.53
N PRO A 79 15.86 9.91 -2.45
CA PRO A 79 15.29 8.62 -2.84
C PRO A 79 15.02 7.68 -1.65
N ALA A 80 14.05 6.78 -1.80
CA ALA A 80 13.57 5.94 -0.70
C ALA A 80 14.66 5.00 -0.12
N ILE A 81 15.44 4.33 -0.98
CA ILE A 81 16.47 3.37 -0.57
C ILE A 81 17.53 4.02 0.35
N PRO A 82 18.22 5.12 -0.04
CA PRO A 82 19.18 5.76 0.84
C PRO A 82 18.53 6.35 2.09
N SER A 83 17.29 6.85 1.98
CA SER A 83 16.58 7.39 3.15
C SER A 83 16.31 6.33 4.21
N LEU A 84 15.80 5.16 3.80
CA LEU A 84 15.57 4.03 4.70
C LEU A 84 16.88 3.48 5.27
N GLY A 85 17.94 3.41 4.46
CA GLY A 85 19.27 3.01 4.92
C GLY A 85 19.84 3.93 5.99
N LEU A 86 19.78 5.25 5.78
CA LEU A 86 20.22 6.25 6.77
C LEU A 86 19.37 6.20 8.04
N GLY A 87 18.05 6.01 7.90
CA GLY A 87 17.15 5.80 9.03
C GLY A 87 17.55 4.57 9.86
N ALA A 88 17.77 3.43 9.21
CA ALA A 88 18.21 2.20 9.88
C ALA A 88 19.57 2.37 10.57
N LEU A 89 20.55 2.98 9.89
CA LEU A 89 21.87 3.27 10.47
C LEU A 89 21.76 4.18 11.70
N SER A 90 20.93 5.22 11.64
CA SER A 90 20.71 6.11 12.78
C SER A 90 20.09 5.38 13.98
N ALA A 91 19.16 4.44 13.73
CA ALA A 91 18.57 3.61 14.78
C ALA A 91 19.60 2.65 15.41
N VAL A 92 20.49 2.06 14.59
CA VAL A 92 21.59 1.20 15.08
C VAL A 92 22.56 2.01 15.95
N ILE A 93 22.95 3.21 15.51
CA ILE A 93 23.84 4.10 16.27
C ILE A 93 23.22 4.46 17.62
N LEU A 94 21.93 4.81 17.66
CA LEU A 94 21.23 5.09 18.92
C LEU A 94 21.11 3.87 19.82
N GLY A 95 20.83 2.69 19.25
CA GLY A 95 20.82 1.44 20.00
C GLY A 95 22.17 1.15 20.64
N TRP A 96 23.26 1.44 19.93
CA TRP A 96 24.62 1.27 20.45
C TRP A 96 24.98 2.31 21.52
N ILE A 97 24.54 3.57 21.38
CA ILE A 97 24.70 4.59 22.43
C ILE A 97 23.96 4.17 23.72
N HIS A 98 22.76 3.58 23.58
CA HIS A 98 21.97 3.13 24.72
C HIS A 98 22.58 1.90 25.41
N ASN A 99 23.05 0.93 24.64
CA ASN A 99 23.70 -0.28 25.15
C ASN A 99 25.05 -0.50 24.43
N PRO A 100 26.14 0.13 24.93
CA PRO A 100 27.46 0.05 24.28
C PRO A 100 28.03 -1.36 24.18
N ASN A 101 27.57 -2.27 25.03
CA ASN A 101 28.02 -3.66 25.11
C ASN A 101 27.28 -4.58 24.13
N ILE A 102 26.32 -4.08 23.34
CA ILE A 102 25.63 -4.91 22.37
C ILE A 102 26.62 -5.39 21.30
N SER A 103 26.67 -6.71 21.08
CA SER A 103 27.55 -7.28 20.09
C SER A 103 27.05 -6.97 18.67
N ILE A 104 27.97 -6.87 17.71
CA ILE A 104 27.63 -6.73 16.29
C ILE A 104 26.71 -7.88 15.83
N ASN A 105 26.96 -9.10 16.29
CA ASN A 105 26.13 -10.27 15.97
C ASN A 105 24.69 -10.07 16.45
N SER A 106 24.49 -9.54 17.66
CA SER A 106 23.16 -9.24 18.20
C SER A 106 22.45 -8.15 17.41
N ILE A 107 23.17 -7.12 16.94
CA ILE A 107 22.61 -6.08 16.06
C ILE A 107 22.17 -6.71 14.73
N THR A 108 23.01 -7.53 14.10
CA THR A 108 22.68 -8.21 12.84
C THR A 108 21.48 -9.13 13.02
N GLU A 109 21.40 -9.86 14.13
CA GLU A 109 20.26 -10.71 14.45
C GLU A 109 18.97 -9.90 14.64
N LEU A 110 19.03 -8.74 15.31
CA LEU A 110 17.90 -7.83 15.44
C LEU A 110 17.43 -7.28 14.10
N ILE A 111 18.35 -6.95 13.18
CA ILE A 111 18.00 -6.50 11.83
C ILE A 111 17.34 -7.65 11.03
N MET A 112 17.89 -8.86 11.13
CA MET A 112 17.41 -10.01 10.36
C MET A 112 16.08 -10.56 10.88
N ASN A 113 15.96 -10.76 12.19
CA ASN A 113 14.83 -11.46 12.80
C ASN A 113 13.84 -10.50 13.48
N GLY A 114 14.25 -9.26 13.76
CA GLY A 114 13.44 -8.27 14.46
C GLY A 114 13.54 -8.38 15.98
N PHE A 115 13.05 -7.34 16.65
CA PHE A 115 12.90 -7.33 18.10
C PHE A 115 11.70 -8.21 18.52
N VAL A 116 11.83 -8.90 19.66
CA VAL A 116 10.76 -9.68 20.28
C VAL A 116 10.56 -9.18 21.71
N ALA A 117 9.36 -8.67 21.99
CA ALA A 117 8.99 -8.18 23.32
C ALA A 117 8.54 -9.33 24.23
N HIS A 118 9.10 -9.35 25.45
CA HIS A 118 8.79 -10.32 26.50
C HIS A 118 8.16 -9.62 27.71
N THR A 119 6.94 -9.10 27.54
CA THR A 119 6.15 -8.52 28.64
C THR A 119 5.03 -9.46 29.09
N PRO A 120 4.47 -9.29 30.30
CA PRO A 120 3.30 -10.05 30.74
C PRO A 120 2.04 -9.81 29.87
N ASN A 121 1.99 -8.72 29.10
CA ASN A 121 0.85 -8.38 28.26
C ASN A 121 1.04 -8.88 26.81
N LYS A 122 0.23 -9.86 26.40
CA LYS A 122 0.27 -10.42 25.05
C LYS A 122 0.04 -9.39 23.94
N ASN A 123 -0.80 -8.38 24.17
CA ASN A 123 -1.07 -7.35 23.18
C ASN A 123 0.15 -6.45 22.95
N ILE A 124 0.87 -6.10 24.03
CA ILE A 124 2.12 -5.33 23.91
C ILE A 124 3.17 -6.17 23.16
N ASN A 125 3.27 -7.46 23.47
CA ASN A 125 4.22 -8.34 22.78
C ASN A 125 3.91 -8.43 21.28
N LEU A 126 2.64 -8.52 20.90
CA LEU A 126 2.22 -8.55 19.50
C LEU A 126 2.51 -7.21 18.79
N LEU A 127 2.29 -6.08 19.46
CA LEU A 127 2.53 -4.75 18.90
C LEU A 127 4.02 -4.44 18.69
N LEU A 128 4.87 -4.84 19.64
CA LEU A 128 6.30 -4.51 19.64
C LEU A 128 7.16 -5.55 18.91
N SER A 129 6.64 -6.77 18.68
CA SER A 129 7.36 -7.83 17.96
C SER A 129 7.04 -7.83 16.46
N LYS A 130 7.56 -6.84 15.73
CA LYS A 130 7.20 -6.58 14.31
C LYS A 130 8.03 -7.36 13.27
N GLY A 131 8.99 -8.18 13.70
CA GLY A 131 9.84 -8.96 12.79
C GLY A 131 10.93 -8.12 12.11
N GLY A 132 11.81 -8.78 11.35
CA GLY A 132 12.93 -8.16 10.63
C GLY A 132 12.90 -8.45 9.13
N ILE A 133 14.04 -8.38 8.46
CA ILE A 133 14.17 -8.70 7.03
C ILE A 133 13.61 -10.10 6.71
N SER A 134 13.82 -11.07 7.60
CA SER A 134 13.33 -12.44 7.45
C SER A 134 11.81 -12.52 7.28
N SER A 135 11.07 -11.70 8.04
CA SER A 135 9.60 -11.64 7.96
C SER A 135 9.09 -11.06 6.64
N MET A 136 9.94 -10.38 5.88
CA MET A 136 9.63 -9.83 4.56
C MET A 136 10.04 -10.77 3.41
N LEU A 137 10.86 -11.79 3.66
CA LEU A 137 11.37 -12.68 2.61
C LEU A 137 10.26 -13.38 1.83
N THR A 138 9.17 -13.76 2.51
CA THR A 138 7.99 -14.34 1.84
C THR A 138 7.35 -13.36 0.86
N SER A 139 7.22 -12.08 1.25
CA SER A 139 6.70 -11.05 0.36
C SER A 139 7.63 -10.81 -0.82
N LEU A 140 8.95 -10.81 -0.58
CA LEU A 140 9.97 -10.69 -1.64
C LEU A 140 9.91 -11.86 -2.62
N ALA A 141 9.81 -13.09 -2.13
CA ALA A 141 9.68 -14.28 -2.97
C ALA A 141 8.43 -14.20 -3.87
N LEU A 142 7.29 -13.78 -3.30
CA LEU A 142 6.06 -13.56 -4.07
C LEU A 142 6.25 -12.50 -5.15
N ILE A 143 6.92 -11.39 -4.86
CA ILE A 143 7.24 -10.37 -5.88
C ILE A 143 8.04 -10.99 -7.03
N ILE A 144 9.11 -11.73 -6.72
CA ILE A 144 9.96 -12.33 -7.75
C ILE A 144 9.16 -13.31 -8.63
N PHE A 145 8.37 -14.20 -8.02
CA PHE A 145 7.54 -15.15 -8.76
C PHE A 145 6.43 -14.46 -9.56
N ALA A 146 5.78 -13.46 -9.00
CA ALA A 146 4.71 -12.73 -9.67
C ALA A 146 5.23 -11.90 -10.85
N LEU A 147 6.39 -11.26 -10.71
CA LEU A 147 7.06 -10.58 -11.81
C LEU A 147 7.51 -11.54 -12.90
N ALA A 148 8.04 -12.71 -12.53
CA ALA A 148 8.39 -13.75 -13.50
C ALA A 148 7.16 -14.26 -14.26
N LEU A 149 6.05 -14.53 -13.56
CA LEU A 149 4.78 -14.93 -14.16
C LEU A 149 4.24 -13.84 -15.09
N GLY A 150 4.19 -12.58 -14.63
CA GLY A 150 3.77 -11.46 -15.44
C GLY A 150 4.61 -11.26 -16.69
N GLY A 151 5.93 -11.40 -16.57
CA GLY A 151 6.85 -11.37 -17.70
C GLY A 151 6.56 -12.45 -18.74
N LEU A 152 6.22 -13.67 -18.30
CA LEU A 152 5.77 -14.75 -19.21
C LEU A 152 4.44 -14.41 -19.89
N LEU A 153 3.46 -13.90 -19.14
CA LEU A 153 2.15 -13.51 -19.68
C LEU A 153 2.27 -12.41 -20.76
N ILE A 154 3.20 -11.46 -20.59
CA ILE A 154 3.57 -10.47 -21.61
C ILE A 154 4.22 -11.12 -22.81
N LYS A 155 5.26 -11.95 -22.58
CA LYS A 155 6.04 -12.58 -23.65
C LYS A 155 5.19 -13.48 -24.55
N PHE A 156 4.20 -14.18 -23.99
CA PHE A 156 3.27 -15.03 -24.74
C PHE A 156 2.05 -14.27 -25.31
N ASN A 157 2.00 -12.95 -25.15
CA ASN A 157 0.90 -12.09 -25.61
C ASN A 157 -0.49 -12.49 -25.06
N ILE A 158 -0.54 -13.17 -23.91
CA ILE A 158 -1.81 -13.59 -23.28
C ILE A 158 -2.60 -12.37 -22.83
N ILE A 159 -1.89 -11.39 -22.25
CA ILE A 159 -2.48 -10.14 -21.78
C ILE A 159 -3.06 -9.34 -22.95
N GLY A 160 -2.30 -9.22 -24.05
CA GLY A 160 -2.76 -8.54 -25.27
C GLY A 160 -4.07 -9.12 -25.82
N VAL A 161 -4.18 -10.45 -25.90
CA VAL A 161 -5.41 -11.13 -26.37
C VAL A 161 -6.61 -10.83 -25.47
N ILE A 162 -6.42 -10.85 -24.15
CA ILE A 162 -7.49 -10.52 -23.19
C ILE A 162 -7.96 -9.08 -23.41
N ILE A 163 -7.02 -8.15 -23.60
CA ILE A 163 -7.36 -6.74 -23.76
C ILE A 163 -8.05 -6.47 -25.09
N THR A 164 -7.54 -6.97 -26.22
CA THR A 164 -8.22 -6.79 -27.52
C THR A 164 -9.66 -7.32 -27.45
N LYS A 165 -9.88 -8.43 -26.74
CA LYS A 165 -11.23 -8.97 -26.59
C LYS A 165 -12.13 -8.09 -25.74
N ILE A 166 -11.57 -7.49 -24.69
CA ILE A 166 -12.27 -6.52 -23.85
C ILE A 166 -12.60 -5.26 -24.66
N GLU A 167 -11.65 -4.71 -25.42
CA GLU A 167 -11.85 -3.53 -26.29
C GLU A 167 -12.99 -3.72 -27.29
N GLU A 168 -13.08 -4.88 -27.96
CA GLU A 168 -14.18 -5.22 -28.87
C GLU A 168 -15.55 -5.18 -28.19
N SER A 169 -15.60 -5.46 -26.88
CA SER A 169 -16.84 -5.48 -26.09
C SER A 169 -17.20 -4.13 -25.48
N VAL A 170 -16.28 -3.16 -25.50
CA VAL A 170 -16.48 -1.84 -24.88
C VAL A 170 -17.29 -0.93 -25.79
N LYS A 171 -18.42 -0.42 -25.26
CA LYS A 171 -19.18 0.66 -25.91
C LYS A 171 -19.21 1.90 -25.03
N GLY A 172 -18.59 2.98 -25.50
CA GLY A 172 -18.62 4.29 -24.86
C GLY A 172 -17.65 4.49 -23.69
N ILE A 173 -17.58 5.74 -23.21
CA ILE A 173 -16.61 6.22 -22.21
C ILE A 173 -16.72 5.49 -20.86
N VAL A 174 -17.95 5.21 -20.41
CA VAL A 174 -18.19 4.49 -19.15
C VAL A 174 -17.70 3.04 -19.26
N GLY A 175 -18.05 2.37 -20.36
CA GLY A 175 -17.62 1.00 -20.62
C GLY A 175 -16.09 0.90 -20.65
N LEU A 176 -15.41 1.90 -21.21
CA LEU A 176 -13.95 1.96 -21.28
C LEU A 176 -13.31 2.08 -19.90
N THR A 177 -13.86 2.95 -19.05
CA THR A 177 -13.40 3.14 -17.67
C THR A 177 -13.61 1.87 -16.84
N ILE A 178 -14.79 1.25 -16.94
CA ILE A 178 -15.12 0.00 -16.24
C ILE A 178 -14.20 -1.13 -16.70
N SER A 179 -13.97 -1.25 -18.01
CA SER A 179 -13.15 -2.30 -18.60
C SER A 179 -11.69 -2.19 -18.16
N ALA A 180 -11.14 -0.97 -18.16
CA ALA A 180 -9.80 -0.72 -17.62
C ALA A 180 -9.72 -1.09 -16.13
N ALA A 181 -10.71 -0.69 -15.32
CA ALA A 181 -10.76 -1.02 -13.90
C ALA A 181 -10.87 -2.53 -13.64
N LEU A 182 -11.77 -3.23 -14.34
CA LEU A 182 -11.92 -4.67 -14.24
C LEU A 182 -10.67 -5.42 -14.70
N THR A 183 -9.96 -4.90 -15.70
CA THR A 183 -8.68 -5.48 -16.14
C THR A 183 -7.61 -5.31 -15.06
N CYS A 184 -7.49 -4.13 -14.45
CA CYS A 184 -6.60 -3.92 -13.29
C CYS A 184 -6.91 -4.89 -12.14
N ILE A 185 -8.19 -5.04 -11.80
CA ILE A 185 -8.64 -5.97 -10.74
C ILE A 185 -8.33 -7.42 -11.13
N GLY A 186 -8.60 -7.81 -12.39
CA GLY A 186 -8.33 -9.15 -12.90
C GLY A 186 -6.84 -9.50 -12.86
N VAL A 187 -5.97 -8.58 -13.28
CA VAL A 187 -4.51 -8.77 -13.19
C VAL A 187 -4.07 -8.90 -11.73
N ASN A 188 -4.60 -8.08 -10.82
CA ASN A 188 -4.32 -8.22 -9.39
C ASN A 188 -4.76 -9.58 -8.83
N LEU A 189 -5.95 -10.07 -9.22
CA LEU A 189 -6.44 -11.37 -8.76
C LEU A 189 -5.60 -12.53 -9.31
N LEU A 190 -5.15 -12.44 -10.56
CA LEU A 190 -4.37 -13.51 -11.20
C LEU A 190 -2.90 -13.51 -10.78
N VAL A 191 -2.29 -12.33 -10.68
CA VAL A 191 -0.83 -12.18 -10.50
C VAL A 191 -0.46 -11.74 -9.08
N GLY A 192 -1.33 -10.99 -8.39
CA GLY A 192 -1.08 -10.50 -7.04
C GLY A 192 0.01 -9.42 -6.95
N GLU A 193 0.32 -8.75 -8.07
CA GLU A 193 1.40 -7.78 -8.18
C GLU A 193 0.88 -6.49 -8.82
N HIS A 194 1.00 -5.39 -8.07
CA HIS A 194 0.42 -4.10 -8.41
C HIS A 194 1.14 -3.37 -9.56
N TYR A 195 2.45 -3.52 -9.72
CA TYR A 195 3.16 -2.88 -10.85
C TYR A 195 2.63 -3.41 -12.18
N LEU A 196 2.43 -4.73 -12.30
CA LEU A 196 1.86 -5.37 -13.48
C LEU A 196 0.39 -5.02 -13.67
N ALA A 197 -0.39 -4.95 -12.59
CA ALA A 197 -1.78 -4.51 -12.63
C ALA A 197 -1.96 -3.03 -13.05
N ILE A 198 -0.89 -2.24 -13.00
CA ILE A 198 -0.84 -0.85 -13.48
C ILE A 198 -0.30 -0.78 -14.91
N ILE A 199 0.83 -1.43 -15.19
CA ILE A 199 1.54 -1.32 -16.46
C ILE A 199 0.73 -1.95 -17.58
N LEU A 200 0.24 -3.17 -17.38
CA LEU A 200 -0.45 -3.92 -18.43
C LEU A 200 -1.72 -3.21 -18.90
N PRO A 201 -2.68 -2.87 -18.02
CA PRO A 201 -3.88 -2.17 -18.48
C PRO A 201 -3.55 -0.75 -18.93
N GLY A 202 -2.52 -0.13 -18.36
CA GLY A 202 -2.11 1.21 -18.73
C GLY A 202 -1.60 1.31 -20.16
N GLU A 203 -0.70 0.42 -20.58
CA GLU A 203 -0.22 0.40 -21.96
C GLU A 203 -1.35 0.07 -22.95
N SER A 204 -2.25 -0.82 -22.57
CA SER A 204 -3.23 -1.33 -23.51
C SER A 204 -4.47 -0.45 -23.67
N PHE A 205 -4.93 0.23 -22.61
CA PHE A 205 -6.08 1.14 -22.72
C PHE A 205 -5.69 2.58 -23.09
N LYS A 206 -4.40 2.92 -23.14
CA LYS A 206 -3.91 4.28 -23.40
C LYS A 206 -4.40 4.84 -24.74
N GLU A 207 -4.19 4.10 -25.82
CA GLU A 207 -4.65 4.53 -27.15
C GLU A 207 -6.18 4.64 -27.23
N ALA A 208 -6.90 3.70 -26.60
CA ALA A 208 -8.36 3.73 -26.57
C ALA A 208 -8.91 4.97 -25.83
N PHE A 209 -8.26 5.40 -24.73
CA PHE A 209 -8.61 6.63 -24.04
C PHE A 209 -8.33 7.87 -24.90
N ASP A 210 -7.19 7.90 -25.61
CA ASP A 210 -6.83 8.99 -26.53
C ASP A 210 -7.82 9.09 -27.70
N HIS A 211 -8.19 7.96 -28.33
CA HIS A 211 -9.19 7.90 -29.42
C HIS A 211 -10.57 8.39 -29.00
N HIS A 212 -10.94 8.22 -27.74
CA HIS A 212 -12.21 8.72 -27.20
C HIS A 212 -12.13 10.17 -26.68
N ASN A 213 -11.01 10.86 -26.91
CA ASN A 213 -10.73 12.21 -26.39
C ASN A 213 -10.90 12.30 -24.86
N LEU A 214 -10.51 11.24 -24.14
CA LEU A 214 -10.48 11.26 -22.68
C LEU A 214 -9.11 11.71 -22.19
N PRO A 215 -9.05 12.50 -21.11
CA PRO A 215 -7.76 12.92 -20.58
C PRO A 215 -7.04 11.70 -20.00
N ARG A 216 -5.73 11.58 -20.27
CA ARG A 216 -4.87 10.54 -19.67
C ARG A 216 -4.84 10.56 -18.13
N THR A 217 -5.22 11.68 -17.53
CA THR A 217 -5.45 11.79 -16.07
C THR A 217 -6.59 10.89 -15.58
N ALA A 218 -7.59 10.59 -16.42
CA ALA A 218 -8.66 9.64 -16.10
C ALA A 218 -8.14 8.21 -16.14
N LEU A 219 -7.35 7.84 -17.16
CA LEU A 219 -6.71 6.52 -17.24
C LEU A 219 -5.80 6.28 -16.05
N THR A 220 -4.86 7.19 -15.79
CA THR A 220 -3.90 7.02 -14.68
C THR A 220 -4.59 6.95 -13.32
N ARG A 221 -5.73 7.63 -13.14
CA ARG A 221 -6.56 7.48 -11.94
C ARG A 221 -7.15 6.07 -11.84
N VAL A 222 -7.70 5.51 -12.92
CA VAL A 222 -8.16 4.10 -12.94
C VAL A 222 -7.03 3.14 -12.59
N LEU A 223 -5.84 3.32 -13.19
CA LEU A 223 -4.69 2.46 -12.90
C LEU A 223 -4.26 2.54 -11.42
N ASN A 224 -4.34 3.72 -10.81
CA ASN A 224 -4.05 3.89 -9.38
C ASN A 224 -5.13 3.23 -8.50
N ASP A 225 -6.39 3.57 -8.75
CA ASP A 225 -7.49 3.27 -7.82
C ASP A 225 -7.98 1.82 -7.96
N ALA A 226 -7.88 1.22 -9.15
CA ALA A 226 -8.25 -0.17 -9.40
C ALA A 226 -7.03 -1.10 -9.52
N GLY A 227 -5.85 -0.56 -9.86
CA GLY A 227 -4.60 -1.32 -9.92
C GLY A 227 -3.82 -1.27 -8.61
N ALA A 228 -3.40 -0.09 -8.15
CA ALA A 228 -2.59 0.03 -6.94
C ALA A 228 -3.40 -0.28 -5.67
N ALA A 229 -4.58 0.33 -5.50
CA ALA A 229 -5.32 0.24 -4.25
C ALA A 229 -5.86 -1.18 -3.98
N ILE A 230 -6.45 -1.82 -4.99
CA ILE A 230 -7.02 -3.18 -4.89
C ILE A 230 -5.98 -4.25 -4.60
N ASN A 231 -4.70 -4.02 -4.90
CA ASN A 231 -3.67 -4.98 -4.54
C ASN A 231 -3.73 -5.29 -3.04
N THR A 232 -4.02 -4.31 -2.17
CA THR A 232 -4.15 -4.54 -0.71
C THR A 232 -5.32 -5.45 -0.31
N VAL A 233 -6.34 -5.59 -1.16
CA VAL A 233 -7.55 -6.39 -0.93
C VAL A 233 -7.36 -7.84 -1.36
N VAL A 234 -6.46 -8.11 -2.31
CA VAL A 234 -6.24 -9.47 -2.81
C VAL A 234 -5.41 -10.27 -1.77
N PRO A 235 -5.94 -11.37 -1.19
CA PRO A 235 -5.32 -12.05 -0.05
C PRO A 235 -3.89 -12.55 -0.28
N TRP A 236 -3.61 -12.99 -1.50
CA TRP A 236 -2.32 -13.56 -1.93
C TRP A 236 -1.42 -12.54 -2.63
N SER A 237 -1.82 -11.27 -2.68
CA SER A 237 -0.97 -10.25 -3.27
C SER A 237 0.20 -9.89 -2.37
N VAL A 238 1.18 -9.20 -2.96
CA VAL A 238 2.34 -8.67 -2.24
C VAL A 238 1.91 -7.78 -1.07
N SER A 239 0.96 -6.86 -1.28
CA SER A 239 0.50 -5.95 -0.22
C SER A 239 -0.38 -6.68 0.81
N GLY A 240 -1.23 -7.62 0.37
CA GLY A 240 -2.10 -8.38 1.26
C GLY A 240 -1.30 -9.26 2.21
N VAL A 241 -0.29 -9.97 1.68
CA VAL A 241 0.63 -10.80 2.48
C VAL A 241 1.49 -9.96 3.40
N PHE A 242 1.96 -8.79 2.95
CA PHE A 242 2.69 -7.85 3.80
C PHE A 242 1.85 -7.36 4.99
N ILE A 243 0.61 -6.93 4.75
CA ILE A 243 -0.29 -6.44 5.79
C ILE A 243 -0.64 -7.56 6.78
N ALA A 244 -1.01 -8.74 6.26
CA ALA A 244 -1.32 -9.91 7.08
C ALA A 244 -0.12 -10.34 7.95
N GLY A 245 1.09 -10.35 7.38
CA GLY A 245 2.32 -10.65 8.12
C GLY A 245 2.64 -9.62 9.20
N THR A 246 2.44 -8.33 8.90
CA THR A 246 2.71 -7.22 9.83
C THR A 246 1.71 -7.14 10.98
N LEU A 247 0.44 -7.48 10.70
CA LEU A 247 -0.64 -7.51 11.69
C LEU A 247 -0.76 -8.87 12.39
N ARG A 248 -0.10 -9.92 11.86
CA ARG A 248 -0.19 -11.32 12.32
C ARG A 248 -1.64 -11.83 12.34
N VAL A 249 -2.41 -11.49 11.33
CA VAL A 249 -3.81 -11.90 11.14
C VAL A 249 -3.98 -12.62 9.81
N ASN A 250 -5.07 -13.38 9.64
CA ASN A 250 -5.38 -13.92 8.33
C ASN A 250 -5.70 -12.74 7.38
N PRO A 251 -5.27 -12.78 6.10
CA PRO A 251 -5.65 -11.75 5.13
C PRO A 251 -7.16 -11.47 5.10
N LEU A 252 -7.98 -12.52 5.18
CA LEU A 252 -9.45 -12.41 5.16
C LEU A 252 -10.02 -11.67 6.39
N ASP A 253 -9.28 -11.60 7.49
CA ASP A 253 -9.72 -10.90 8.70
C ASP A 253 -9.59 -9.38 8.54
N PHE A 254 -8.56 -8.89 7.84
CA PHE A 254 -8.33 -7.45 7.69
C PHE A 254 -9.02 -6.86 6.46
N ILE A 255 -9.25 -7.66 5.40
CA ILE A 255 -9.85 -7.20 4.13
C ILE A 255 -11.19 -6.44 4.34
N PRO A 256 -12.13 -6.89 5.19
CA PRO A 256 -13.37 -6.15 5.44
C PRO A 256 -13.14 -4.73 6.00
N PHE A 257 -11.99 -4.48 6.63
CA PHE A 257 -11.60 -3.18 7.15
C PHE A 257 -10.79 -2.34 6.12
N ALA A 258 -10.47 -2.89 4.95
CA ALA A 258 -9.81 -2.16 3.86
C ALA A 258 -10.79 -1.26 3.08
N ILE A 259 -11.52 -0.40 3.80
CA ILE A 259 -12.61 0.44 3.27
C ILE A 259 -12.10 1.42 2.21
N PHE A 260 -10.94 2.04 2.43
CA PHE A 260 -10.37 3.03 1.50
C PHE A 260 -10.13 2.45 0.10
N PRO A 261 -9.42 1.31 -0.08
CA PRO A 261 -9.29 0.65 -1.37
C PRO A 261 -10.62 0.37 -2.08
N PHE A 262 -11.63 -0.15 -1.38
CA PHE A 262 -12.94 -0.40 -2.00
C PHE A 262 -13.61 0.88 -2.46
N LEU A 263 -13.62 1.91 -1.61
CA LEU A 263 -14.28 3.19 -1.91
C LEU A 263 -13.61 3.90 -3.08
N VAL A 264 -12.28 3.97 -3.11
CA VAL A 264 -11.57 4.67 -4.18
C VAL A 264 -11.81 3.99 -5.53
N THR A 265 -11.82 2.65 -5.59
CA THR A 265 -12.16 1.91 -6.82
C THR A 265 -13.59 2.20 -7.28
N VAL A 266 -14.57 2.18 -6.37
CA VAL A 266 -15.98 2.48 -6.70
C VAL A 266 -16.13 3.92 -7.18
N LEU A 267 -15.56 4.88 -6.46
CA LEU A 267 -15.60 6.30 -6.84
C LEU A 267 -14.92 6.55 -8.18
N CYS A 268 -13.82 5.85 -8.47
CA CYS A 268 -13.12 5.93 -9.74
C CYS A 268 -13.98 5.45 -10.92
N ILE A 269 -14.69 4.32 -10.76
CA ILE A 269 -15.65 3.83 -11.75
C ILE A 269 -16.80 4.84 -11.95
N LEU A 270 -17.32 5.42 -10.86
CA LEU A 270 -18.35 6.46 -10.91
C LEU A 270 -17.85 7.74 -11.62
N ALA A 271 -16.57 8.09 -11.49
CA ALA A 271 -15.96 9.22 -12.21
C ALA A 271 -16.07 9.06 -13.73
N GLY A 272 -16.07 7.83 -14.24
CA GLY A 272 -16.29 7.52 -15.65
C GLY A 272 -17.65 8.06 -16.15
N PHE A 273 -18.69 8.00 -15.33
CA PHE A 273 -20.01 8.56 -15.65
C PHE A 273 -20.01 10.09 -15.65
N VAL A 274 -19.29 10.72 -14.72
CA VAL A 274 -19.18 12.19 -14.64
C VAL A 274 -18.45 12.77 -15.86
N ASN A 275 -17.43 12.06 -16.36
CA ASN A 275 -16.72 12.46 -17.58
C ASN A 275 -17.62 12.42 -18.83
N VAL A 276 -18.62 11.54 -18.88
CA VAL A 276 -19.63 11.53 -19.96
C VAL A 276 -20.51 12.77 -19.92
N ILE A 277 -20.89 13.22 -18.72
CA ILE A 277 -21.75 14.40 -18.54
C ILE A 277 -21.00 15.66 -19.00
N LYS A 278 -19.71 15.81 -18.65
CA LYS A 278 -18.89 16.95 -19.07
C LYS A 278 -18.58 17.01 -20.58
N LYS A 279 -18.67 15.89 -21.30
CA LYS A 279 -18.49 15.86 -22.77
C LYS A 279 -19.78 16.18 -23.53
N LYS A 280 -20.94 16.03 -22.88
CA LYS A 280 -22.26 16.35 -23.46
C LYS A 280 -22.71 17.79 -23.21
N ALA A 281 -22.10 18.49 -22.26
CA ALA A 281 -22.29 19.92 -21.99
C ALA A 281 -21.26 20.74 -22.78
#